data_AF-A0A3B3YCJ8-F1
#
_entry.id   AF-A0A3B3YCJ8-F1
#
_cell.length_a   1.000
_cell.length_b   1.000
_cell.length_c   1.000
_cell.angle_alpha   90.00
_cell.angle_beta   90.00
_cell.angle_gamma   90.00
#
_symmetry.space_group_name_H-M   'P 1'
#
loop_
_entity.id
_entity.type
_entity.pdbx_description
1 polymer ?
#
loop_
_entity_poly.entity_id
_entity_poly.type
_entity_poly.pdbx_seq_one_letter_code
_entity_poly.pdbx_strand_id
1 'polypeptide(L)'
;MDDGKVFLERASLLDDLFEISHIRTIYHMFIAVLLIFCLSTLAVDYIDQGRLVLEFDLLFYAFGKLGTVTWAWLAMFVYTLFVPYFILEFWGSLYHTFPSKLGLTLGAGLIFTTIQTCVLGLFPIYMVVHHQLPPASRFIVILEQIRFLMKTYSFIRETAPVILKNAPKEGENPRFPTFSSYLYFLFCPTLIYREFYPR
;
A
#
# COMPACT_ATOMS: atom_id res chain seq x y z
N MET A 1 -7.32 9.51 23.12
CA MET A 1 -6.20 9.39 22.14
C MET A 1 -6.46 10.56 21.21
N ASP A 2 -6.29 11.76 21.76
CA ASP A 2 -7.06 12.94 21.34
C ASP A 2 -6.19 13.93 20.55
N ASP A 3 -4.89 13.63 20.39
CA ASP A 3 -3.92 14.39 19.59
C ASP A 3 -3.61 13.77 18.22
N GLY A 4 -4.46 12.86 17.72
CA GLY A 4 -4.26 12.19 16.42
C GLY A 4 -4.84 12.96 15.24
N LYS A 5 -4.37 12.66 14.01
CA LYS A 5 -4.94 13.22 12.78
C LYS A 5 -6.45 12.96 12.69
N VAL A 6 -7.25 14.02 12.56
CA VAL A 6 -8.70 13.95 12.33
C VAL A 6 -8.95 13.93 10.83
N PHE A 7 -9.74 12.95 10.37
CA PHE A 7 -10.15 12.88 8.97
C PHE A 7 -11.47 13.63 8.80
N LEU A 8 -11.47 14.60 7.90
CA LEU A 8 -12.64 15.37 7.50
C LEU A 8 -12.90 15.11 6.02
N GLU A 9 -14.17 15.08 5.63
CA GLU A 9 -14.56 15.01 4.23
C GLU A 9 -14.21 16.35 3.57
N ARG A 10 -13.37 16.29 2.54
CA ARG A 10 -12.93 17.46 1.76
C ARG A 10 -12.49 17.00 0.38
N ALA A 11 -12.79 17.78 -0.64
CA ALA A 11 -12.23 17.61 -1.98
C ALA A 11 -10.70 17.81 -1.99
N SER A 12 -10.04 17.24 -3.01
CA SER A 12 -8.64 17.51 -3.26
C SER A 12 -8.45 18.99 -3.60
N LEU A 13 -7.39 19.60 -3.08
CA LEU A 13 -7.08 21.01 -3.38
C LEU A 13 -6.93 21.22 -4.89
N LEU A 14 -6.37 20.25 -5.63
CA LEU A 14 -6.27 20.34 -7.09
C LEU A 14 -7.64 20.31 -7.78
N ASP A 15 -8.62 19.58 -7.23
CA ASP A 15 -9.96 19.53 -7.80
C ASP A 15 -10.66 20.89 -7.62
N ASP A 16 -10.59 21.46 -6.41
CA ASP A 16 -11.06 22.83 -6.13
C ASP A 16 -10.35 23.85 -7.06
N LEU A 17 -9.06 23.65 -7.30
CA LEU A 17 -8.24 24.54 -8.10
C LEU A 17 -8.56 24.44 -9.61
N PHE A 18 -8.98 23.27 -10.09
CA PHE A 18 -9.43 23.07 -11.48
C PHE A 18 -10.80 23.70 -11.79
N GLU A 19 -11.54 24.14 -10.77
CA GLU A 19 -12.72 24.98 -10.97
C GLU A 19 -12.37 26.35 -11.54
N ILE A 20 -11.17 26.86 -11.23
CA ILE A 20 -10.67 28.14 -11.73
C ILE A 20 -10.38 28.02 -13.23
N SER A 21 -11.01 28.90 -14.02
CA SER A 21 -10.93 28.92 -15.49
C SER A 21 -9.49 28.96 -16.00
N HIS A 22 -8.60 29.75 -15.38
CA HIS A 22 -7.20 29.85 -15.78
C HIS A 22 -6.44 28.52 -15.69
N ILE A 23 -6.71 27.72 -14.66
CA ILE A 23 -5.98 26.46 -14.40
C ILE A 23 -6.56 25.34 -15.25
N ARG A 24 -7.87 25.37 -15.50
CA ARG A 24 -8.51 24.52 -16.52
C ARG A 24 -7.93 24.75 -17.91
N THR A 25 -7.63 25.99 -18.29
CA THR A 25 -6.95 26.29 -19.56
C THR A 25 -5.57 25.65 -19.62
N ILE A 26 -4.79 25.68 -18.53
CA ILE A 26 -3.50 25.00 -18.44
C ILE A 26 -3.66 23.48 -18.60
N TYR A 27 -4.66 22.89 -17.95
CA TYR A 27 -4.99 21.45 -18.11
C TYR A 27 -5.28 21.10 -19.58
N HIS A 28 -6.11 21.87 -20.27
CA HIS A 28 -6.37 21.68 -21.70
C HIS A 28 -5.14 21.91 -22.57
N MET A 29 -4.24 22.83 -22.21
CA MET A 29 -2.96 23.02 -22.90
C MET A 29 -2.09 21.76 -22.80
N PHE A 30 -2.00 21.13 -21.62
CA PHE A 30 -1.28 19.86 -21.46
C PHE A 30 -1.90 18.73 -22.28
N ILE A 31 -3.23 18.65 -22.34
CA ILE A 31 -3.92 17.68 -23.21
C ILE A 31 -3.60 17.94 -24.69
N ALA A 32 -3.66 19.19 -25.13
CA ALA A 32 -3.36 19.55 -26.52
C ALA A 32 -1.92 19.20 -26.87
N VAL A 33 -0.97 19.51 -25.98
CA VAL A 33 0.45 19.13 -26.14
C VAL A 33 0.62 17.61 -26.19
N LEU A 34 -0.07 16.86 -25.33
CA LEU A 34 -0.07 15.39 -25.37
C LEU A 34 -0.60 14.85 -26.72
N LEU A 35 -1.72 15.39 -27.20
CA LEU A 35 -2.29 15.01 -28.50
C LEU A 35 -1.33 15.33 -29.66
N ILE A 36 -0.70 16.51 -29.63
CA ILE A 36 0.31 16.89 -30.62
C ILE A 36 1.50 15.93 -30.57
N PHE A 37 1.99 15.57 -29.39
CA PHE A 37 3.07 14.57 -29.26
C PHE A 37 2.66 13.22 -29.84
N CYS A 38 1.48 12.70 -29.49
CA CYS A 38 0.97 11.44 -30.05
C CYS A 38 0.86 11.49 -31.57
N LEU A 39 0.27 12.56 -32.13
CA LEU A 39 0.13 12.73 -33.58
C LEU A 39 1.50 12.87 -34.27
N SER A 40 2.44 13.58 -33.65
CA SER A 40 3.81 13.75 -34.17
C SER A 40 4.54 12.41 -34.22
N THR A 41 4.50 11.62 -33.13
CA THR A 41 5.10 10.27 -33.11
C THR A 41 4.47 9.37 -34.18
N LEU A 42 3.14 9.36 -34.29
CA LEU A 42 2.44 8.58 -35.32
C LEU A 42 2.83 9.00 -36.74
N ALA A 43 2.99 10.31 -36.99
CA ALA A 43 3.38 10.82 -38.29
C ALA A 43 4.82 10.43 -38.65
N VAL A 44 5.75 10.52 -37.69
CA VAL A 44 7.14 10.08 -37.86
C VAL A 44 7.19 8.58 -38.15
N ASP A 45 6.53 7.75 -37.34
CA ASP A 45 6.50 6.30 -37.53
C ASP A 45 5.89 5.92 -38.89
N TYR A 46 4.84 6.63 -39.33
CA TYR A 46 4.22 6.41 -40.64
C TYR A 46 5.15 6.77 -41.81
N ILE A 47 5.90 7.88 -41.70
CA ILE A 47 6.84 8.31 -42.74
C ILE A 47 8.02 7.32 -42.84
N ASP A 48 8.56 6.89 -41.71
CA ASP A 48 9.75 6.03 -41.67
C ASP A 48 9.44 4.58 -42.07
N GLN A 49 8.33 4.01 -41.58
CA GLN A 49 8.01 2.58 -41.82
C GLN A 49 7.00 2.36 -42.96
N GLY A 50 6.31 3.41 -43.44
CA GLY A 50 5.28 3.31 -44.47
C GLY A 50 3.97 2.63 -44.01
N ARG A 51 3.85 2.29 -42.72
CA ARG A 51 2.66 1.72 -42.06
C ARG A 51 2.55 2.30 -40.65
N LEU A 52 1.32 2.42 -40.14
CA LEU A 52 1.07 2.78 -38.74
C LEU A 52 1.39 1.58 -37.83
N VAL A 53 2.67 1.40 -37.50
CA VAL A 53 3.11 0.44 -36.49
C VAL A 53 3.31 1.23 -35.20
N LEU A 54 2.38 1.08 -34.26
CA LEU A 54 2.54 1.61 -32.92
C LEU A 54 3.59 0.75 -32.18
N GLU A 55 4.84 1.19 -32.16
CA GLU A 55 5.92 0.52 -31.42
C GLU A 55 5.79 0.77 -29.91
N PHE A 56 4.88 0.03 -29.27
CA PHE A 56 4.80 -0.05 -27.81
C PHE A 56 5.85 -0.97 -27.20
N ASP A 57 6.87 -1.36 -27.96
CA ASP A 57 7.93 -2.29 -27.53
C ASP A 57 8.67 -1.78 -26.30
N LEU A 58 8.86 -0.46 -26.19
CA LEU A 58 9.43 0.14 -24.98
C LEU A 58 8.55 -0.10 -23.75
N LEU A 59 7.22 0.00 -23.88
CA LEU A 59 6.29 -0.27 -22.79
C LEU A 59 6.27 -1.76 -22.45
N PHE A 60 6.20 -2.65 -23.45
CA PHE A 60 6.24 -4.09 -23.20
C PHE A 60 7.57 -4.55 -22.59
N TYR A 61 8.67 -3.92 -22.99
CA TYR A 61 9.98 -4.12 -22.39
C TYR A 61 10.00 -3.62 -20.93
N ALA A 62 9.58 -2.37 -20.69
CA ALA A 62 9.61 -1.75 -19.37
C ALA A 62 8.67 -2.44 -18.36
N PHE A 63 7.49 -2.87 -18.81
CA PHE A 63 6.49 -3.63 -18.05
C PHE A 63 6.61 -5.14 -18.27
N GLY A 64 7.74 -5.65 -18.77
CA GLY A 64 7.90 -7.08 -18.98
C GLY A 64 7.77 -7.89 -17.69
N LYS A 65 7.44 -9.18 -17.83
CA LYS A 65 7.29 -10.16 -16.73
C LYS A 65 6.19 -9.80 -15.71
N LEU A 66 5.08 -9.20 -16.17
CA LEU A 66 3.93 -8.87 -15.31
C LEU A 66 3.41 -10.06 -14.50
N GLY A 67 3.39 -11.27 -15.07
CA GLY A 67 2.93 -12.47 -14.34
C GLY A 67 3.72 -12.70 -13.04
N THR A 68 5.05 -12.54 -13.07
CA THR A 68 5.91 -12.64 -11.88
C THR A 68 5.66 -11.51 -10.90
N VAL A 69 5.43 -10.28 -11.39
CA VAL A 69 5.09 -9.11 -10.57
C VAL A 69 3.77 -9.33 -9.84
N THR A 70 2.72 -9.78 -10.54
CA THR A 70 1.41 -10.07 -9.94
C THR A 70 1.51 -11.17 -8.89
N TRP A 71 2.29 -12.23 -9.15
CA TRP A 71 2.51 -13.30 -8.18
C TRP A 71 3.23 -12.80 -6.92
N ALA A 72 4.32 -12.04 -7.10
CA ALA A 72 5.06 -11.45 -5.98
C ALA A 72 4.18 -10.49 -5.18
N TRP A 73 3.38 -9.67 -5.86
CA TRP A 73 2.42 -8.78 -5.24
C TRP A 73 1.36 -9.53 -4.44
N LEU A 74 0.77 -10.57 -5.01
CA LEU A 74 -0.25 -11.39 -4.35
C LEU A 74 0.34 -12.05 -3.08
N ALA A 75 1.56 -12.58 -3.17
CA ALA A 75 2.25 -13.14 -2.00
C ALA A 75 2.48 -12.09 -0.89
N MET A 76 2.95 -10.89 -1.24
CA MET A 76 3.10 -9.78 -0.28
C MET A 76 1.75 -9.37 0.31
N PHE A 77 0.70 -9.27 -0.51
CA PHE A 77 -0.64 -8.89 -0.08
C PHE A 77 -1.22 -9.90 0.90
N VAL A 78 -1.20 -11.19 0.55
CA VAL A 78 -1.67 -12.29 1.43
C VAL A 78 -0.91 -12.28 2.75
N TYR A 79 0.41 -12.11 2.71
CA TYR A 79 1.21 -11.97 3.93
C TYR A 79 0.70 -10.79 4.79
N THR A 80 0.56 -9.61 4.20
CA THR A 80 0.13 -8.40 4.93
C THR A 80 -1.29 -8.50 5.46
N LEU A 81 -2.17 -9.25 4.81
CA LEU A 81 -3.55 -9.40 5.23
C LEU A 81 -3.68 -10.30 6.46
N PHE A 82 -2.99 -11.44 6.48
CA PHE A 82 -3.19 -12.45 7.51
C PHE A 82 -2.20 -12.32 8.67
N VAL A 83 -0.90 -12.18 8.38
CA VAL A 83 0.14 -12.33 9.41
C VAL A 83 0.07 -11.23 10.48
N PRO A 84 0.01 -9.93 10.15
CA PRO A 84 -0.10 -8.87 11.15
C PRO A 84 -1.39 -8.95 11.97
N TYR A 85 -2.49 -9.33 11.32
CA TYR A 85 -3.80 -9.44 11.96
C TYR A 85 -3.80 -10.56 13.02
N PHE A 86 -3.41 -11.78 12.63
CA PHE A 86 -3.39 -12.92 13.55
C PHE A 86 -2.36 -12.77 14.67
N ILE A 87 -1.17 -12.22 14.38
CA ILE A 87 -0.16 -11.97 15.42
C ILE A 87 -0.69 -10.99 16.46
N LEU A 88 -1.41 -9.96 16.02
CA LEU A 88 -1.96 -8.94 16.91
C LEU A 88 -3.13 -9.49 17.75
N GLU A 89 -4.03 -10.28 17.16
CA GLU A 89 -5.09 -10.98 17.91
C GLU A 89 -4.51 -11.94 18.95
N PHE A 90 -3.54 -12.77 18.53
CA PHE A 90 -2.89 -13.73 19.41
C PHE A 90 -2.17 -13.02 20.56
N TRP A 91 -1.35 -12.01 20.24
CA TRP A 91 -0.65 -11.20 21.25
C TRP A 91 -1.64 -10.52 22.21
N GLY A 92 -2.73 -9.93 21.71
CA GLY A 92 -3.74 -9.26 22.53
C GLY A 92 -4.48 -10.22 23.47
N SER A 93 -4.79 -11.44 23.01
CA SER A 93 -5.44 -12.47 23.85
C SER A 93 -4.53 -12.96 24.99
N LEU A 94 -3.23 -13.11 24.71
CA LEU A 94 -2.26 -13.57 25.69
C LEU A 94 -1.82 -12.44 26.65
N TYR A 95 -1.90 -11.19 26.22
CA TYR A 95 -1.43 -10.03 26.99
C TYR A 95 -2.07 -9.92 28.39
N HIS A 96 -3.35 -10.24 28.51
CA HIS A 96 -4.08 -10.18 29.78
C HIS A 96 -3.95 -11.44 30.64
N THR A 97 -3.59 -12.57 30.03
CA THR A 97 -3.49 -13.88 30.72
C THR A 97 -2.10 -14.12 31.30
N PHE A 98 -1.05 -13.55 30.70
CA PHE A 98 0.33 -13.80 31.10
C PHE A 98 0.83 -12.86 32.22
N PRO A 99 1.57 -13.39 33.21
CA PRO A 99 2.11 -12.59 34.32
C PRO A 99 3.28 -11.68 33.90
N SER A 100 4.11 -12.11 32.93
CA SER A 100 5.25 -11.33 32.43
C SER A 100 4.89 -10.55 31.16
N LYS A 101 4.20 -9.42 31.34
CA LYS A 101 3.70 -8.58 30.24
C LYS A 101 4.83 -8.05 29.34
N LEU A 102 5.92 -7.57 29.95
CA LEU A 102 7.04 -6.95 29.22
C LEU A 102 7.85 -7.97 28.41
N GLY A 103 8.01 -9.20 28.92
CA GLY A 103 8.68 -10.27 28.19
C GLY A 103 7.87 -10.74 26.97
N LEU A 104 6.55 -10.87 27.13
CA LEU A 104 5.65 -11.26 26.04
C LEU A 104 5.61 -10.20 24.94
N THR A 105 5.54 -8.91 25.28
CA THR A 105 5.55 -7.83 24.28
C THR A 105 6.86 -7.74 23.51
N LEU A 106 8.00 -7.82 24.20
CA LEU A 106 9.31 -7.76 23.56
C LEU A 106 9.56 -8.99 22.68
N GLY A 107 9.20 -10.19 23.17
CA GLY A 107 9.33 -11.43 22.42
C GLY A 107 8.44 -11.46 21.16
N ALA A 108 7.15 -11.14 21.31
CA ALA A 108 6.24 -11.06 20.17
C ALA A 108 6.65 -9.97 19.17
N GLY A 109 7.11 -8.82 19.67
CA GLY A 109 7.64 -7.73 18.83
C GLY A 109 8.88 -8.15 18.05
N LEU A 110 9.84 -8.84 18.67
CA LEU A 110 11.05 -9.35 18.00
C LEU A 110 10.72 -10.41 16.94
N ILE A 111 9.82 -11.34 17.26
CA ILE A 111 9.36 -12.36 16.31
C ILE A 111 8.69 -11.68 15.12
N PHE A 112 7.78 -10.74 15.40
CA PHE A 112 7.07 -9.99 14.37
C PHE A 112 8.01 -9.21 13.45
N THR A 113 8.97 -8.46 14.00
CA THR A 113 9.94 -7.71 13.20
C THR A 113 10.82 -8.63 12.37
N THR A 114 11.25 -9.77 12.92
CA THR A 114 12.06 -10.76 12.19
C THR A 114 11.28 -11.33 10.99
N ILE A 115 10.01 -11.73 11.20
CA ILE A 115 9.14 -12.21 10.12
C ILE A 115 8.91 -11.11 9.08
N GLN A 116 8.66 -9.88 9.52
CA GLN A 116 8.42 -8.74 8.64
C GLN A 116 9.65 -8.40 7.78
N THR A 117 10.84 -8.40 8.36
CA THR A 117 12.09 -8.19 7.61
C THR A 117 12.34 -9.32 6.62
N CYS A 118 12.02 -10.57 6.97
CA CYS A 118 12.17 -11.70 6.05
C CYS A 118 11.20 -11.61 4.86
N VAL A 119 9.90 -11.45 5.12
CA VAL A 119 8.87 -11.54 4.07
C VAL A 119 8.66 -10.23 3.30
N LEU A 120 8.68 -9.07 3.96
CA LEU A 120 8.54 -7.80 3.26
C LEU A 120 9.88 -7.14 2.97
N GLY A 121 10.99 -7.55 3.60
CA GLY A 121 12.32 -7.02 3.29
C GLY A 121 13.03 -7.85 2.23
N LEU A 122 13.35 -9.11 2.55
CA LEU A 122 14.22 -9.95 1.72
C LEU A 122 13.51 -10.53 0.50
N PHE A 123 12.28 -11.02 0.64
CA PHE A 123 11.57 -11.70 -0.45
C PHE A 123 11.32 -10.82 -1.69
N PRO A 124 10.84 -9.57 -1.60
CA PRO A 124 10.59 -8.74 -2.78
C PRO A 124 11.89 -8.38 -3.51
N ILE A 125 12.96 -8.12 -2.75
CA ILE A 125 14.30 -7.88 -3.29
C ILE A 125 14.82 -9.12 -4.01
N TYR A 126 14.67 -10.29 -3.39
CA TYR A 126 15.03 -11.56 -4.01
C TYR A 126 14.28 -11.78 -5.33
N MET A 127 12.96 -11.57 -5.35
CA MET A 127 12.15 -11.70 -6.56
C MET A 127 12.60 -10.74 -7.68
N VAL A 128 12.92 -9.50 -7.32
CA VAL A 128 13.40 -8.48 -8.27
C VAL A 128 14.76 -8.84 -8.87
N VAL A 129 15.72 -9.26 -8.04
CA VAL A 129 17.10 -9.57 -8.44
C VAL A 129 17.19 -10.90 -9.18
N HIS A 130 16.56 -11.96 -8.64
CA HIS A 130 16.64 -13.30 -9.21
C HIS A 130 15.91 -13.38 -10.57
N HIS A 131 14.71 -12.81 -10.67
CA HIS A 131 13.97 -12.83 -11.93
C HIS A 131 14.39 -11.75 -12.91
N GLN A 132 15.37 -10.90 -12.57
CA GLN A 132 15.86 -9.79 -13.41
C GLN A 132 14.69 -9.05 -14.06
N LEU A 133 13.82 -8.49 -13.22
CA LEU A 133 12.64 -7.76 -13.70
C LEU A 133 13.07 -6.50 -14.49
N PRO A 134 12.29 -6.02 -15.47
CA PRO A 134 12.58 -4.74 -16.12
C PRO A 134 12.33 -3.53 -15.20
N PRO A 135 12.84 -2.34 -15.51
CA PRO A 135 12.91 -1.22 -14.56
C PRO A 135 11.55 -0.77 -14.01
N ALA A 136 10.51 -0.64 -14.85
CA ALA A 136 9.18 -0.22 -14.38
C ALA A 136 8.51 -1.32 -13.53
N SER A 137 8.63 -2.58 -13.94
CA SER A 137 8.16 -3.74 -13.17
C SER A 137 8.83 -3.84 -11.78
N ARG A 138 10.14 -3.57 -11.67
CA ARG A 138 10.85 -3.47 -10.37
C ARG A 138 10.24 -2.40 -9.50
N PHE A 139 9.99 -1.23 -10.08
CA PHE A 139 9.47 -0.08 -9.36
C PHE A 139 8.10 -0.38 -8.74
N ILE A 140 7.20 -1.06 -9.47
CA ILE A 140 5.90 -1.48 -8.94
C ILE A 140 6.06 -2.34 -7.68
N VAL A 141 6.91 -3.37 -7.73
CA VAL A 141 7.11 -4.30 -6.59
C VAL A 141 7.65 -3.57 -5.37
N ILE A 142 8.64 -2.69 -5.55
CA ILE A 142 9.27 -1.94 -4.44
C ILE A 142 8.31 -0.89 -3.86
N LEU A 143 7.54 -0.18 -4.68
CA LEU A 143 6.54 0.76 -4.17
C LEU A 143 5.47 0.05 -3.35
N GLU A 144 4.98 -1.09 -3.85
CA GLU A 144 4.00 -1.91 -3.14
C GLU A 144 4.57 -2.49 -1.85
N GLN A 145 5.83 -2.94 -1.86
CA GLN A 145 6.55 -3.36 -0.66
C GLN A 145 6.56 -2.25 0.41
N ILE A 146 6.94 -1.03 0.04
CA ILE A 146 6.99 0.12 0.96
C ILE A 146 5.59 0.45 1.48
N ARG A 147 4.58 0.46 0.60
CA ARG A 147 3.18 0.70 0.97
C ARG A 147 2.71 -0.29 2.03
N PHE A 148 2.97 -1.58 1.81
CA PHE A 148 2.62 -2.65 2.74
C PHE A 148 3.36 -2.55 4.08
N LEU A 149 4.65 -2.21 4.05
CA LEU A 149 5.44 -2.01 5.25
C LEU A 149 4.86 -0.88 6.13
N MET A 150 4.57 0.27 5.51
CA MET A 150 4.01 1.43 6.21
C MET A 150 2.62 1.14 6.78
N LYS A 151 1.74 0.49 6.00
CA LYS A 151 0.39 0.14 6.46
C LYS A 151 0.41 -0.86 7.62
N THR A 152 1.27 -1.87 7.53
CA THR A 152 1.43 -2.86 8.59
C THR A 152 1.92 -2.20 9.88
N TYR A 153 2.93 -1.33 9.78
CA TYR A 153 3.44 -0.58 10.92
C TYR A 153 2.37 0.33 11.54
N SER A 154 1.62 1.08 10.71
CA SER A 154 0.55 1.93 11.22
C SER A 154 -0.56 1.13 11.90
N PHE A 155 -0.96 -0.02 11.35
CA PHE A 155 -2.00 -0.86 11.95
C PHE A 155 -1.63 -1.30 13.36
N ILE A 156 -0.41 -1.80 13.55
CA ILE A 156 0.08 -2.26 14.86
C ILE A 156 0.23 -1.09 15.82
N ARG A 157 0.81 0.03 15.37
CA ARG A 157 1.03 1.21 16.21
C ARG A 157 -0.28 1.83 16.72
N GLU A 158 -1.32 1.87 15.89
CA GLU A 158 -2.61 2.44 16.27
C GLU A 158 -3.44 1.47 17.12
N THR A 159 -3.32 0.16 16.88
CA THR A 159 -4.14 -0.84 17.58
C THR A 159 -3.53 -1.31 18.92
N ALA A 160 -2.21 -1.42 19.02
CA ALA A 160 -1.52 -1.83 20.25
C ALA A 160 -1.87 -0.99 21.50
N PRO A 161 -1.90 0.36 21.47
CA PRO A 161 -2.27 1.15 22.64
C PRO A 161 -3.76 1.01 22.99
N VAL A 162 -4.63 0.70 22.03
CA VAL A 162 -6.07 0.47 22.27
C VAL A 162 -6.27 -0.83 23.05
N ILE A 163 -5.58 -1.90 22.64
CA ILE A 163 -5.58 -3.18 23.36
C ILE A 163 -5.00 -3.01 24.77
N LEU A 164 -3.89 -2.29 24.90
CA LEU A 164 -3.23 -2.06 26.19
C LEU A 164 -4.12 -1.32 27.20
N LYS A 165 -4.90 -0.35 26.73
CA LYS A 165 -5.79 0.48 27.57
C LYS A 165 -7.12 -0.21 27.89
N ASN A 166 -7.63 -1.02 26.97
CA ASN A 166 -8.91 -1.70 27.11
C ASN A 166 -8.71 -3.10 27.70
N ALA A 167 -8.47 -3.18 29.00
CA ALA A 167 -8.50 -4.47 29.68
C ALA A 167 -9.92 -5.07 29.58
N PRO A 168 -10.07 -6.35 29.21
CA PRO A 168 -11.38 -6.99 29.16
C PRO A 168 -11.98 -6.96 30.56
N LYS A 169 -13.19 -6.40 30.67
CA LYS A 169 -14.00 -6.54 31.89
C LYS A 169 -14.46 -7.99 31.99
N GLU A 170 -14.64 -8.50 33.20
CA GLU A 170 -15.10 -9.88 33.42
C GLU A 170 -16.36 -10.17 32.58
N GLY A 171 -16.24 -11.06 31.59
CA GLY A 171 -17.32 -11.48 30.70
C GLY A 171 -17.43 -10.77 29.34
N GLU A 172 -16.61 -9.75 29.04
CA GLU A 172 -16.59 -9.07 27.73
C GLU A 172 -15.42 -9.56 26.85
N ASN A 173 -15.71 -9.87 25.58
CA ASN A 173 -14.68 -10.19 24.60
C ASN A 173 -13.78 -8.96 24.35
N PRO A 174 -12.44 -9.14 24.21
CA PRO A 174 -11.55 -8.03 23.92
C PRO A 174 -11.97 -7.36 22.60
N ARG A 175 -12.01 -6.02 22.57
CA ARG A 175 -12.32 -5.27 21.35
C ARG A 175 -11.14 -5.35 20.39
N PHE A 176 -11.23 -6.24 19.42
CA PHE A 176 -10.31 -6.33 18.30
C PHE A 176 -10.83 -5.56 17.08
N PRO A 177 -9.93 -5.00 16.26
CA PRO A 177 -10.33 -4.40 15.00
C PRO A 177 -11.00 -5.45 14.11
N THR A 178 -12.10 -5.09 13.44
CA THR A 178 -12.78 -6.03 12.54
C THR A 178 -11.91 -6.29 11.31
N PHE A 179 -11.77 -7.55 10.90
CA PHE A 179 -11.04 -7.94 9.68
C PHE A 179 -11.48 -7.14 8.44
N SER A 180 -12.78 -6.86 8.29
CA SER A 180 -13.32 -6.05 7.19
C SER A 180 -12.76 -4.61 7.18
N SER A 181 -12.60 -3.98 8.35
CA SER A 181 -12.03 -2.63 8.43
C SER A 181 -10.54 -2.63 8.11
N TYR A 182 -9.82 -3.68 8.51
CA TYR A 182 -8.42 -3.86 8.14
C TYR A 182 -8.22 -4.10 6.64
N LEU A 183 -9.05 -4.96 6.03
CA LEU A 183 -9.05 -5.18 4.59
C LEU A 183 -9.37 -3.88 3.83
N TYR A 184 -10.35 -3.11 4.29
CA TYR A 184 -10.66 -1.80 3.73
C TYR A 184 -9.47 -0.85 3.82
N PHE A 185 -8.80 -0.80 4.98
CA PHE A 185 -7.61 0.02 5.16
C PHE A 185 -6.47 -0.34 4.20
N LEU A 186 -6.27 -1.62 3.88
CA LEU A 186 -5.24 -2.05 2.94
C LEU A 186 -5.43 -1.45 1.54
N PHE A 187 -6.65 -1.12 1.12
CA PHE A 187 -6.93 -0.44 -0.16
C PHE A 187 -7.14 1.06 -0.04
N CYS A 188 -7.43 1.59 1.17
CA CYS A 188 -7.63 3.01 1.40
C CYS A 188 -6.40 3.86 0.97
N PRO A 189 -6.56 5.02 0.33
CA PRO A 189 -5.46 5.93 -0.04
C PRO A 189 -4.91 6.72 1.16
N THR A 190 -4.78 6.05 2.31
CA THR A 190 -4.20 6.62 3.53
C THR A 190 -3.24 5.62 4.17
N LEU A 191 -2.28 6.13 4.94
CA LEU A 191 -1.28 5.33 5.66
C LEU A 191 -1.55 5.22 7.16
N ILE A 192 -2.61 5.86 7.66
CA ILE A 192 -2.96 5.87 9.09
C ILE A 192 -4.19 5.01 9.28
N TYR A 193 -4.06 3.93 10.04
CA TYR A 193 -5.16 3.04 10.36
C TYR A 193 -6.19 3.72 11.29
N ARG A 194 -7.47 3.60 10.93
CA ARG A 194 -8.64 3.97 11.73
C ARG A 194 -9.72 2.91 11.50
N GLU A 195 -10.53 2.63 12.51
CA GLU A 195 -11.67 1.71 12.36
C GLU A 195 -12.76 2.29 11.46
N PHE A 196 -12.95 3.61 11.52
CA PHE A 196 -13.93 4.35 10.74
C PHE A 196 -13.26 5.50 10.01
N TYR A 197 -13.51 5.59 8.70
CA TYR A 197 -13.12 6.70 7.86
C TYR A 197 -14.39 7.48 7.45
N PRO A 198 -14.31 8.81 7.30
CA PRO A 198 -15.38 9.57 6.65
C PRO A 198 -15.57 9.03 5.22
N ARG A 199 -16.83 8.91 4.80
CA ARG A 199 -17.25 8.37 3.51
C ARG A 199 -18.16 9.35 2.84
#